data_AF-A0A848W4R4-F1
#
_entry.id   AF-A0A848W4R4-F1
#
_cell.length_a   1.000
_cell.length_b   1.000
_cell.length_c   1.000
_cell.angle_alpha   90.00
_cell.angle_beta   90.00
_cell.angle_gamma   90.00
#
_symmetry.space_group_name_H-M   'P 1'
#
loop_
_entity.id
_entity.type
_entity.pdbx_description
1 polymer ?
#
loop_
_entity_poly.entity_id
_entity_poly.type
_entity_poly.pdbx_seq_one_letter_code
_entity_poly.pdbx_strand_id
1 'polypeptide(L)'
;MNNLNLSRAASGGFLGRISVGQKVMLIVGMCIAFLVVVGAIGVMSMAKIGNEIAQIAETDLPVTNAVSTITTHQLEQAILLESAMRVGGASGETHEGQFEELVEKFEALAGKVEVEIKETEVLVEEAIAHAHSDAAKAEFAHVL
;
A
#
# COMPACT_ATOMS: atom_id res chain seq x y z
N MET A 1 -79.22 -2.21 5.14
CA MET A 1 -78.74 -0.93 4.58
C MET A 1 -78.04 -0.15 5.68
N ASN A 2 -76.84 0.33 5.36
CA ASN A 2 -76.07 1.41 5.99
C ASN A 2 -75.78 1.34 7.49
N ASN A 3 -74.50 1.12 7.81
CA ASN A 3 -73.68 2.08 8.59
C ASN A 3 -72.19 1.76 8.37
N LEU A 4 -71.74 1.89 7.12
CA LEU A 4 -70.35 1.69 6.68
C LEU A 4 -69.56 3.02 6.75
N ASN A 5 -69.76 3.80 7.83
CA ASN A 5 -69.20 5.15 7.96
C ASN A 5 -68.68 5.47 9.36
N LEU A 6 -67.99 4.54 10.02
CA LEU A 6 -67.12 4.86 11.15
C LEU A 6 -65.63 4.57 10.92
N SER A 7 -65.25 4.20 9.69
CA SER A 7 -63.85 4.11 9.27
C SER A 7 -63.37 5.40 8.58
N ARG A 8 -63.46 6.53 9.29
CA ARG A 8 -62.63 7.72 9.00
C ARG A 8 -61.82 8.12 10.23
N ALA A 9 -61.42 7.12 11.03
CA ALA A 9 -60.36 7.26 12.00
C ALA A 9 -59.02 7.42 11.24
N ALA A 10 -58.38 8.57 11.46
CA ALA A 10 -56.92 8.68 11.54
C ALA A 10 -56.07 8.35 10.29
N SER A 11 -56.37 8.92 9.12
CA SER A 11 -55.39 8.95 8.01
C SER A 11 -55.17 10.35 7.41
N GLY A 12 -55.49 11.41 8.15
CA GLY A 12 -54.99 12.75 7.87
C GLY A 12 -53.57 12.88 8.41
N GLY A 13 -52.60 12.24 7.76
CA GLY A 13 -51.21 12.23 8.16
C GLY A 13 -50.68 13.65 8.40
N PHE A 14 -49.77 13.79 9.37
CA PHE A 14 -49.11 15.03 9.81
C PHE A 14 -48.70 15.99 8.67
N LEU A 15 -48.47 15.47 7.45
CA LEU A 15 -48.17 16.22 6.22
C LEU A 15 -49.31 17.11 5.67
N GLY A 16 -50.56 16.90 6.07
CA GLY A 16 -51.72 17.66 5.55
C GLY A 16 -51.92 19.04 6.17
N ARG A 17 -51.28 19.33 7.31
CA ARG A 17 -51.44 20.58 8.09
C ARG A 17 -50.27 21.56 7.93
N ILE A 18 -49.31 21.24 7.07
CA ILE A 18 -48.05 21.98 6.89
C ILE A 18 -48.17 22.89 5.66
N SER A 19 -47.81 24.18 5.80
CA SER A 19 -47.89 25.14 4.69
C SER A 19 -46.91 24.79 3.57
N VAL A 20 -47.21 25.19 2.33
CA VAL A 20 -46.34 24.91 1.16
C VAL A 20 -44.92 25.44 1.38
N GLY A 21 -44.77 26.59 2.04
CA GLY A 21 -43.45 27.15 2.38
C GLY A 21 -42.64 26.28 3.35
N GLN A 22 -43.30 25.64 4.33
CA GLN A 22 -42.63 24.71 5.25
C GLN A 22 -42.21 23.41 4.56
N LYS A 23 -42.96 22.94 3.54
CA LYS A 23 -42.57 21.77 2.73
C LYS A 23 -41.31 22.04 1.92
N VAL A 24 -41.20 23.24 1.33
CA VAL A 24 -39.98 23.67 0.61
C VAL A 24 -38.81 23.81 1.58
N MET A 25 -39.02 24.42 2.75
CA MET A 25 -37.98 24.57 3.77
C MET A 25 -37.46 23.21 4.28
N LEU A 26 -38.33 22.20 4.40
CA LEU A 26 -37.94 20.84 4.75
C LEU A 26 -37.02 20.23 3.69
N ILE A 27 -37.35 20.36 2.40
CA ILE A 27 -36.51 19.85 1.30
C ILE A 27 -35.15 20.55 1.28
N VAL A 28 -35.12 21.87 1.43
CA VAL A 28 -33.86 22.63 1.50
C VAL A 28 -33.01 22.19 2.70
N GLY A 29 -33.63 22.02 3.87
CA GLY A 29 -32.94 21.51 5.05
C GLY A 29 -32.37 20.11 4.85
N MET A 30 -33.09 19.23 4.16
CA MET A 30 -32.62 17.89 3.80
C MET A 30 -31.43 17.95 2.83
N CYS A 31 -31.47 18.81 1.81
CA CYS A 31 -30.35 19.01 0.89
C CYS A 31 -29.09 19.50 1.62
N ILE A 32 -29.24 20.45 2.56
CA ILE A 32 -28.13 20.93 3.38
C ILE A 32 -27.57 19.80 4.24
N ALA A 33 -28.44 19.00 4.87
CA ALA A 33 -28.02 17.84 5.66
C ALA A 33 -27.20 16.85 4.82
N PHE A 34 -27.64 16.53 3.59
CA PHE A 34 -26.87 15.67 2.69
C PHE A 34 -25.54 16.27 2.26
N LEU A 35 -25.47 17.58 2.00
CA LEU A 35 -24.20 18.25 1.71
C LEU A 35 -23.21 18.13 2.89
N VAL A 36 -23.69 18.30 4.12
CA VAL A 36 -22.85 18.14 5.33
C VAL A 36 -22.36 16.70 5.44
N VAL A 37 -23.23 15.71 5.23
CA VAL A 37 -22.84 14.29 5.29
C VAL A 37 -21.80 13.96 4.22
N VAL A 38 -22.00 14.39 2.97
CA VAL A 38 -21.05 14.15 1.89
C VAL A 38 -19.72 14.84 2.16
N GLY A 39 -19.75 16.09 2.65
CA GLY A 39 -18.55 16.82 3.05
C GLY A 39 -17.77 16.10 4.15
N ALA A 40 -18.48 15.62 5.19
CA ALA A 40 -17.87 14.86 6.28
C ALA A 40 -17.23 13.56 5.78
N ILE A 41 -17.94 12.80 4.93
CA ILE A 41 -17.40 11.58 4.31
C ILE A 41 -16.16 11.92 3.46
N GLY A 42 -16.20 12.99 2.66
CA GLY A 42 -15.07 13.41 1.84
C GLY A 42 -13.82 13.73 2.65
N VAL A 43 -13.97 14.46 3.77
CA VAL A 43 -12.86 14.76 4.68
C VAL A 43 -12.30 13.49 5.32
N MET A 44 -13.17 12.59 5.79
CA MET A 44 -12.74 11.31 6.38
C MET A 44 -12.02 10.43 5.37
N SER A 45 -12.49 10.37 4.12
CA SER A 45 -11.85 9.58 3.06
C SER A 45 -10.48 10.14 2.68
N MET A 46 -10.34 11.46 2.58
CA MET A 46 -9.04 12.10 2.31
C MET A 46 -8.06 11.88 3.47
N ALA A 47 -8.52 11.89 4.71
CA ALA A 47 -7.68 11.58 5.86
C ALA A 47 -7.15 10.15 5.83
N LYS A 48 -7.96 9.17 5.40
CA LYS A 48 -7.52 7.77 5.24
C LYS A 48 -6.48 7.62 4.13
N ILE A 49 -6.72 8.24 2.97
CA ILE A 49 -5.76 8.22 1.84
C ILE A 49 -4.44 8.84 2.27
N GLY A 50 -4.46 9.96 3.01
CA GLY A 50 -3.23 10.58 3.52
C GLY A 50 -2.43 9.65 4.44
N ASN A 51 -3.11 8.88 5.28
CA ASN A 51 -2.47 7.90 6.15
C ASN A 51 -1.88 6.71 5.37
N GLU A 52 -2.58 6.22 4.34
CA GLU A 52 -2.07 5.16 3.46
C GLU A 52 -0.85 5.64 2.65
N ILE A 53 -0.88 6.88 2.12
CA ILE A 53 0.28 7.47 1.43
C ILE A 53 1.48 7.59 2.36
N ALA A 54 1.25 8.00 3.62
CA ALA A 54 2.32 8.08 4.61
C ALA A 54 2.93 6.69 4.88
N GLN A 55 2.09 5.66 5.02
CA GLN A 55 2.54 4.27 5.19
C GLN A 55 3.38 3.80 3.98
N ILE A 56 2.92 4.03 2.75
CA ILE A 56 3.68 3.68 1.54
C ILE A 56 5.03 4.39 1.52
N ALA A 57 5.07 5.67 1.88
CA ALA A 57 6.28 6.47 1.81
C ALA A 57 7.31 6.08 2.89
N GLU A 58 6.85 5.79 4.10
CA GLU A 58 7.70 5.53 5.26
C GLU A 58 8.07 4.06 5.43
N THR A 59 7.26 3.14 4.89
CA THR A 59 7.43 1.70 5.08
C THR A 59 7.72 0.97 3.75
N ASP A 60 6.83 1.11 2.76
CA ASP A 60 6.91 0.29 1.54
C ASP A 60 8.02 0.76 0.58
N LEU A 61 8.22 2.08 0.46
CA LEU A 61 9.25 2.66 -0.39
C LEU A 61 10.68 2.30 0.07
N PRO A 62 11.06 2.42 1.36
CA PRO A 62 12.36 1.98 1.84
C PRO A 62 12.64 0.50 1.55
N VAL A 63 11.69 -0.39 1.83
CA VAL A 63 11.83 -1.84 1.58
C VAL A 63 11.98 -2.11 0.09
N THR A 64 11.15 -1.50 -0.75
CA THR A 64 11.21 -1.67 -2.22
C THR A 64 12.55 -1.18 -2.77
N ASN A 65 13.06 -0.05 -2.30
CA ASN A 65 14.36 0.47 -2.71
C ASN A 65 15.49 -0.48 -2.28
N ALA A 66 15.46 -0.99 -1.06
CA ALA A 66 16.46 -1.93 -0.57
C ALA A 66 16.50 -3.21 -1.43
N VAL A 67 15.34 -3.81 -1.72
CA VAL A 67 15.23 -4.98 -2.60
C VAL A 67 15.71 -4.66 -4.03
N SER A 68 15.41 -3.47 -4.55
CA SER A 68 15.89 -3.05 -5.88
C SER A 68 17.41 -2.89 -5.92
N THR A 69 18.02 -2.37 -4.86
CA THR A 69 19.48 -2.24 -4.73
C THR A 69 20.14 -3.62 -4.64
N ILE A 70 19.62 -4.52 -3.80
CA ILE A 70 20.08 -5.91 -3.71
C ILE A 70 20.02 -6.58 -5.08
N THR A 71 18.91 -6.45 -5.79
CA THR A 71 18.74 -7.05 -7.12
C THR A 71 19.77 -6.49 -8.11
N THR A 72 20.09 -5.20 -8.03
CA THR A 72 21.11 -4.57 -8.88
C THR A 72 22.49 -5.17 -8.60
N HIS A 73 22.88 -5.29 -7.32
CA HIS A 73 24.15 -5.92 -6.95
C HIS A 73 24.18 -7.41 -7.34
N GLN A 74 23.08 -8.14 -7.20
CA GLN A 74 22.99 -9.54 -7.66
C GLN A 74 23.19 -9.67 -9.19
N LEU A 75 22.66 -8.73 -9.98
CA LEU A 75 22.92 -8.68 -11.42
C LEU A 75 24.39 -8.39 -11.73
N GLU A 76 25.02 -7.47 -11.00
CA GLU A 76 26.46 -7.21 -11.12
C GLU A 76 27.29 -8.45 -10.76
N GLN A 77 26.93 -9.20 -9.72
CA GLN A 77 27.57 -10.49 -9.39
C GLN A 77 27.42 -11.51 -10.51
N ALA A 78 26.24 -11.61 -11.13
CA ALA A 78 26.01 -12.51 -12.25
C ALA A 78 26.89 -12.17 -13.46
N ILE A 79 27.07 -10.88 -13.76
CA ILE A 79 27.97 -10.40 -14.82
C ILE A 79 29.44 -10.71 -14.50
N LEU A 80 29.86 -10.53 -13.24
CA LEU A 80 31.22 -10.86 -12.79
C LEU A 80 31.49 -12.36 -12.91
N LEU A 81 30.53 -13.21 -12.51
CA LEU A 81 30.63 -14.66 -12.65
C LEU A 81 30.73 -15.08 -14.12
N GLU A 82 29.89 -14.54 -15.00
CA GLU A 82 29.96 -14.80 -16.44
C GLU A 82 31.33 -14.40 -17.01
N SER A 83 31.83 -13.22 -16.63
CA SER A 83 33.12 -12.72 -17.05
C SER A 83 34.27 -13.61 -16.56
N ALA A 84 34.21 -14.05 -15.30
CA ALA A 84 35.19 -14.96 -14.72
C ALA A 84 35.20 -16.31 -15.43
N MET A 85 34.02 -16.88 -15.74
CA MET A 85 33.91 -18.13 -16.51
C MET A 85 34.46 -17.97 -17.93
N ARG A 86 34.22 -16.83 -18.59
CA ARG A 86 34.74 -16.55 -19.94
C ARG A 86 36.28 -16.49 -19.96
N VAL A 87 36.87 -15.81 -18.99
CA VAL A 87 38.33 -15.68 -18.86
C VAL A 87 38.98 -16.98 -18.37
N GLY A 88 38.34 -17.70 -17.45
CA GLY A 88 38.90 -18.90 -16.82
C GLY A 88 38.74 -20.20 -17.62
N GLY A 89 37.80 -20.28 -18.58
CA GLY A 89 37.52 -21.55 -19.28
C GLY A 89 37.33 -21.47 -20.79
N ALA A 90 36.99 -20.31 -21.37
CA ALA A 90 36.59 -20.24 -22.79
C ALA A 90 37.71 -19.81 -23.75
N SER A 91 38.84 -19.29 -23.24
CA SER A 91 39.81 -18.53 -24.07
C SER A 91 41.08 -19.30 -24.46
N GLY A 92 41.32 -20.50 -23.92
CA GLY A 92 42.53 -21.30 -24.22
C GLY A 92 43.84 -20.75 -23.63
N GLU A 93 43.90 -19.47 -23.24
CA GLU A 93 44.97 -18.84 -22.46
C GLU A 93 44.42 -18.31 -21.14
N THR A 94 44.80 -18.94 -20.03
CA THR A 94 44.41 -18.52 -18.69
C THR A 94 45.09 -17.20 -18.34
N HIS A 95 44.32 -16.11 -18.33
CA HIS A 95 44.78 -14.83 -17.79
C HIS A 95 44.56 -14.84 -16.27
N GLU A 96 45.37 -15.61 -15.53
CA GLU A 96 45.22 -15.86 -14.08
C GLU A 96 44.98 -14.57 -13.29
N GLY A 97 45.70 -13.49 -13.58
CA GLY A 97 45.51 -12.20 -12.89
C GLY A 97 44.17 -11.51 -13.14
N GLN A 98 43.58 -11.66 -14.34
CA GLN A 98 42.22 -11.12 -14.61
C GLN A 98 41.14 -12.00 -13.99
N PHE A 99 41.38 -13.30 -13.89
CA PHE A 99 40.46 -14.22 -13.24
C PHE A 99 40.41 -13.98 -11.73
N GLU A 100 41.57 -13.88 -11.07
CA GLU A 100 41.66 -13.56 -9.63
C GLU A 100 40.98 -12.22 -9.29
N GLU A 101 41.20 -11.17 -10.10
CA GLU A 101 40.56 -9.87 -9.90
C GLU A 101 39.01 -9.94 -10.00
N LEU A 102 38.48 -10.74 -10.94
CA LEU A 102 37.05 -10.92 -11.10
C LEU A 102 36.43 -11.72 -9.95
N VAL A 103 37.15 -12.71 -9.43
CA VAL A 103 36.74 -13.50 -8.25
C VAL A 103 36.75 -12.63 -7.00
N GLU A 104 37.79 -11.84 -6.77
CA GLU A 104 37.87 -10.92 -5.62
C GLU A 104 36.71 -9.90 -5.62
N LYS A 105 36.39 -9.33 -6.80
CA LYS A 105 35.24 -8.44 -6.96
C LYS A 105 33.91 -9.14 -6.71
N PHE A 106 33.77 -10.38 -7.15
CA PHE A 106 32.57 -11.19 -6.91
C PHE A 106 32.38 -11.48 -5.43
N GLU A 107 33.42 -11.90 -4.72
CA GLU A 107 33.39 -12.20 -3.28
C GLU A 107 33.10 -10.95 -2.44
N ALA A 108 33.72 -9.82 -2.77
CA ALA A 108 33.45 -8.55 -2.10
C ALA A 108 31.98 -8.11 -2.27
N LEU A 109 31.44 -8.26 -3.47
CA LEU A 109 30.04 -7.93 -3.74
C LEU A 109 29.07 -8.95 -3.09
N ALA A 110 29.48 -10.21 -2.95
CA ALA A 110 28.72 -11.23 -2.23
C ALA A 110 28.58 -10.92 -0.74
N GLY A 111 29.67 -10.54 -0.09
CA GLY A 111 29.63 -10.10 1.30
C GLY A 111 28.73 -8.87 1.49
N LYS A 112 28.73 -7.95 0.53
CA LYS A 112 27.87 -6.76 0.55
C LYS A 112 26.37 -7.13 0.41
N VAL A 113 26.03 -8.00 -0.54
CA VAL A 113 24.66 -8.47 -0.74
C VAL A 113 24.11 -9.19 0.49
N GLU A 114 24.92 -10.00 1.17
CA GLU A 114 24.49 -10.70 2.40
C GLU A 114 24.17 -9.71 3.54
N VAL A 115 24.97 -8.64 3.68
CA VAL A 115 24.69 -7.57 4.64
C VAL A 115 23.41 -6.82 4.27
N GLU A 116 23.25 -6.43 3.01
CA GLU A 116 22.07 -5.69 2.54
C GLU A 116 20.77 -6.49 2.70
N ILE A 117 20.81 -7.81 2.46
CA ILE A 117 19.67 -8.70 2.72
C ILE A 117 19.29 -8.66 4.19
N LYS A 118 20.26 -8.79 5.10
CA LYS A 118 20.00 -8.78 6.54
C LYS A 118 19.49 -7.42 7.03
N GLU A 119 20.01 -6.32 6.49
CA GLU A 119 19.49 -4.99 6.78
C GLU A 119 18.05 -4.82 6.28
N THR A 120 17.73 -5.40 5.12
CA THR A 120 16.36 -5.41 4.58
C THR A 120 15.41 -6.26 5.41
N GLU A 121 15.85 -7.40 5.93
CA GLU A 121 15.07 -8.22 6.86
C GLU A 121 14.71 -7.42 8.13
N VAL A 122 15.67 -6.69 8.70
CA VAL A 122 15.41 -5.81 9.86
C VAL A 122 14.39 -4.72 9.51
N LEU A 123 14.50 -4.09 8.34
CA LEU A 123 13.51 -3.09 7.89
C LEU A 123 12.11 -3.69 7.75
N VAL A 124 12.01 -4.93 7.27
CA VAL A 124 10.73 -5.66 7.15
C VAL A 124 10.19 -6.05 8.53
N GLU A 125 11.03 -6.46 9.47
CA GLU A 125 10.63 -6.74 10.85
C GLU A 125 10.11 -5.48 11.56
N GLU A 126 10.77 -4.34 11.38
CA GLU A 126 10.31 -3.04 11.89
C GLU A 126 8.97 -2.64 11.26
N ALA A 127 8.82 -2.85 9.94
CA ALA A 127 7.56 -2.64 9.23
C ALA A 127 6.40 -3.49 9.81
N ILE A 128 6.64 -4.76 10.13
CA ILE A 128 5.66 -5.66 10.77
C ILE A 128 5.31 -5.20 12.18
N ALA A 129 6.29 -4.73 12.95
CA ALA A 129 6.09 -4.25 14.31
C ALA A 129 5.24 -2.97 14.35
N HIS A 130 5.40 -2.10 13.35
CA HIS A 130 4.66 -0.84 13.21
C HIS A 130 3.38 -0.95 12.37
N ALA A 131 3.11 -2.09 11.74
CA ALA A 131 1.90 -2.33 10.98
C ALA A 131 0.65 -2.27 11.88
N HIS A 132 -0.22 -1.29 11.60
CA HIS A 132 -1.46 -1.06 12.35
C HIS A 132 -2.64 -1.92 11.90
N SER A 133 -2.49 -2.76 10.86
CA SER A 133 -3.55 -3.65 10.37
C SER A 133 -3.05 -5.09 10.25
N ASP A 134 -3.95 -6.04 10.56
CA ASP A 134 -3.67 -7.48 10.43
C ASP A 134 -3.39 -7.86 8.96
N ALA A 135 -3.91 -7.10 7.99
CA ALA A 135 -3.65 -7.28 6.56
C ALA A 135 -2.21 -6.88 6.18
N ALA A 136 -1.72 -5.75 6.71
CA ALA A 136 -0.34 -5.32 6.47
C ALA A 136 0.69 -6.27 7.11
N LYS A 137 0.38 -6.82 8.30
CA LYS A 137 1.21 -7.85 8.92
C LYS A 137 1.26 -9.13 8.09
N ALA A 138 0.13 -9.54 7.49
CA ALA A 138 0.09 -10.72 6.63
C ALA A 138 0.87 -10.54 5.32
N GLU A 139 0.89 -9.32 4.78
CA GLU A 139 1.64 -8.99 3.56
C GLU A 139 3.15 -9.12 3.78
N PHE A 140 3.69 -8.52 4.85
CA PHE A 140 5.12 -8.63 5.16
C PHE A 140 5.52 -10.03 5.69
N ALA A 141 4.63 -10.73 6.41
CA ALA A 141 4.90 -12.09 6.88
C ALA A 141 4.98 -13.14 5.75
N HIS A 142 4.54 -12.82 4.53
CA HIS A 142 4.73 -13.68 3.37
C HIS A 142 6.13 -13.53 2.74
N VAL A 143 6.86 -12.46 3.06
CA VAL A 143 8.15 -12.13 2.46
C VAL A 143 9.32 -12.63 3.32
N LEU A 144 9.11 -12.82 4.63
CA LEU A 144 10.00 -13.53 5.56
C LEU A 144 9.79 -15.05 5.48
#